data_AF-A0A383DNP7-F1
#
_entry.id   AF-A0A383DNP7-F1
#
_cell.length_a   1.000
_cell.length_b   1.000
_cell.length_c   1.000
_cell.angle_alpha   90.00
_cell.angle_beta   90.00
_cell.angle_gamma   90.00
#
_symmetry.space_group_name_H-M   'P 1'
#
loop_
_entity.id
_entity.type
_entity.pdbx_description
1 polymer ?
#
loop_
_entity_poly.entity_id
_entity_poly.type
_entity_poly.pdbx_seq_one_letter_code
_entity_poly.pdbx_strand_id
1 'polypeptide(L)'
;MKSSISKPVSLFVFIIVLACQFIGFAEVVDIPDPNLRKVLKEVLQINAGQDITTEALAELERLDASNRDITNLSGLEHCTRLIRLHLSQNQLTGLTGLANLTDLTNLNLNYNQI
;
A
#
# COMPACT_ATOMS: atom_id res chain seq x y z
N MET A 1 -36.43 -48.03 -29.03
CA MET A 1 -36.29 -46.66 -29.57
C MET A 1 -36.89 -45.65 -28.61
N LYS A 2 -36.04 -45.01 -27.79
CA LYS A 2 -36.03 -43.57 -27.49
C LYS A 2 -34.85 -43.31 -26.54
N SER A 3 -33.90 -42.56 -27.07
CA SER A 3 -32.73 -42.02 -26.42
C SER A 3 -33.14 -40.90 -25.47
N SER A 4 -32.53 -40.83 -24.28
CA SER A 4 -32.07 -39.56 -23.72
C SER A 4 -31.02 -39.79 -22.64
N ILE A 5 -29.79 -39.46 -23.03
CA ILE A 5 -28.63 -39.25 -22.18
C ILE A 5 -28.71 -37.80 -21.69
N SER A 6 -28.95 -37.57 -20.39
CA SER A 6 -28.73 -36.26 -19.76
C SER A 6 -27.46 -36.31 -18.90
N LYS A 7 -26.45 -35.58 -19.35
CA LYS A 7 -25.08 -35.47 -18.79
C LYS A 7 -25.09 -34.97 -17.33
N PRO A 8 -24.06 -35.28 -16.51
CA PRO A 8 -24.01 -34.91 -15.10
C PRO A 8 -23.71 -33.42 -14.95
N VAL A 9 -24.63 -32.66 -14.36
CA VAL A 9 -24.46 -31.23 -14.05
C VAL A 9 -23.82 -31.01 -12.66
N SER A 10 -23.45 -32.07 -11.93
CA SER A 10 -23.16 -31.97 -10.49
C SER A 10 -21.69 -32.10 -10.06
N LEU A 11 -20.71 -31.77 -10.91
CA LEU A 11 -19.30 -31.72 -10.49
C LEU A 11 -18.61 -30.36 -10.69
N PHE A 12 -19.24 -29.42 -11.41
CA PHE A 12 -18.67 -28.09 -11.65
C PHE A 12 -18.96 -27.07 -10.54
N VAL A 13 -19.96 -27.32 -9.71
CA VAL A 13 -20.39 -26.39 -8.64
C VAL A 13 -19.47 -26.47 -7.41
N PHE A 14 -18.74 -27.56 -7.20
CA PHE A 14 -17.83 -27.71 -6.05
C PHE A 14 -16.45 -27.06 -6.23
N ILE A 15 -16.04 -26.79 -7.48
CA ILE A 15 -14.73 -26.15 -7.78
C ILE A 15 -14.83 -24.62 -7.64
N ILE A 16 -16.01 -24.02 -7.89
CA ILE A 16 -16.19 -22.56 -7.80
C ILE A 16 -16.17 -22.07 -6.35
N VAL A 17 -16.62 -22.88 -5.39
CA VAL A 17 -16.59 -22.52 -3.96
C VAL A 17 -15.16 -22.62 -3.38
N LEU A 18 -14.28 -23.45 -3.95
CA LEU A 18 -12.88 -23.57 -3.53
C LEU A 18 -11.96 -22.47 -4.10
N ALA A 19 -12.38 -21.74 -5.13
CA ALA A 19 -11.65 -20.60 -5.68
C ALA A 19 -11.97 -19.26 -4.97
N CYS A 20 -12.97 -19.24 -4.08
CA CYS A 20 -13.35 -18.05 -3.31
C CYS A 20 -12.65 -17.97 -1.94
N GLN A 21 -11.78 -18.93 -1.62
CA GLN A 21 -10.93 -18.89 -0.43
C GLN A 21 -9.63 -18.14 -0.72
N PHE A 22 -9.73 -16.83 -0.95
CA PHE A 22 -8.68 -15.88 -0.57
C PHE A 22 -9.27 -14.48 -0.63
N ILE A 23 -10.28 -14.20 0.19
CA ILE A 23 -10.48 -12.82 0.63
C ILE A 23 -9.37 -12.58 1.65
N GLY A 24 -8.16 -12.31 1.15
CA GLY A 24 -7.16 -11.65 1.97
C GLY A 24 -7.77 -10.32 2.37
N PHE A 25 -8.09 -10.16 3.64
CA PHE A 25 -8.43 -8.85 4.16
C PHE A 25 -7.15 -8.02 4.05
N ALA A 26 -7.14 -7.11 3.07
CA ALA A 26 -6.05 -6.16 2.89
C ALA A 26 -5.96 -5.32 4.18
N GLU A 27 -4.81 -5.35 4.84
CA GLU A 27 -4.65 -4.70 6.14
C GLU A 27 -4.60 -3.18 5.95
N VAL A 28 -5.55 -2.46 6.54
CA VAL A 28 -5.60 -1.00 6.47
C VAL A 28 -4.52 -0.40 7.35
N VAL A 29 -3.72 0.50 6.77
CA VAL A 29 -2.60 1.15 7.45
C VAL A 29 -3.05 2.47 8.05
N ASP A 30 -2.75 2.69 9.33
CA ASP A 30 -2.94 3.98 9.96
C ASP A 30 -1.82 4.96 9.57
N ILE A 31 -2.21 6.08 8.96
CA ILE A 31 -1.29 7.15 8.51
C ILE A 31 -1.77 8.45 9.16
N PRO A 32 -1.31 8.77 10.38
CA PRO A 32 -1.86 9.87 11.17
C PRO A 32 -1.61 11.25 10.54
N ASP A 33 -0.53 11.41 9.77
CA ASP A 33 -0.25 12.65 9.06
C ASP A 33 -1.14 12.78 7.81
N PRO A 34 -2.04 13.78 7.75
CA PRO A 34 -2.97 13.93 6.63
C PRO A 34 -2.27 14.30 5.32
N ASN A 35 -1.13 14.98 5.37
CA ASN A 35 -0.37 15.36 4.19
C ASN A 35 0.35 14.16 3.60
N LEU A 36 0.95 13.32 4.45
CA LEU A 36 1.52 12.03 4.03
C LEU A 36 0.43 11.14 3.42
N ARG A 37 -0.71 10.99 4.11
CA ARG A 37 -1.85 10.21 3.63
C ARG A 37 -2.31 10.69 2.25
N LYS A 38 -2.39 12.01 2.04
CA LYS A 38 -2.77 12.62 0.76
C LYS A 38 -1.77 12.27 -0.35
N VAL A 39 -0.47 12.43 -0.10
CA VAL A 39 0.58 12.09 -1.09
C VAL A 39 0.53 10.61 -1.46
N LEU A 40 0.38 9.73 -0.47
CA LEU A 40 0.28 8.29 -0.72
C LEU A 40 -0.96 7.95 -1.55
N LYS A 41 -2.11 8.56 -1.28
CA LYS A 41 -3.31 8.39 -2.13
C LYS A 41 -3.09 8.88 -3.56
N GLU A 42 -2.41 10.01 -3.76
CA GLU A 42 -2.07 10.54 -5.08
C GLU A 42 -1.17 9.57 -5.87
N VAL A 43 -0.09 9.09 -5.24
CA VAL A 43 0.90 8.21 -5.89
C VAL A 43 0.33 6.83 -6.17
N LEU A 44 -0.46 6.29 -5.25
CA LEU A 44 -1.11 4.97 -5.41
C LEU A 44 -2.38 5.04 -6.28
N GLN A 45 -2.80 6.23 -6.71
CA GLN A 45 -4.02 6.45 -7.49
C GLN A 45 -5.29 5.92 -6.79
N ILE A 46 -5.35 6.10 -5.47
CA ILE A 46 -6.45 5.64 -4.61
C ILE A 46 -7.51 6.74 -4.48
N ASN A 47 -8.77 6.36 -4.62
CA ASN A 47 -9.89 7.31 -4.48
C ASN A 47 -10.04 7.82 -3.04
N ALA A 48 -10.62 9.02 -2.88
CA ALA A 48 -10.72 9.69 -1.58
C ALA A 48 -11.39 8.84 -0.47
N GLY A 49 -12.32 7.95 -0.81
CA GLY A 49 -13.02 7.06 0.12
C GLY A 49 -12.43 5.65 0.27
N GLN A 50 -11.31 5.34 -0.41
CA GLN A 50 -10.63 4.07 -0.27
C GLN A 50 -9.49 4.18 0.74
N ASP A 51 -9.24 3.08 1.45
CA ASP A 51 -8.18 2.96 2.43
C ASP A 51 -6.85 2.61 1.76
N ILE A 52 -5.76 3.03 2.40
CA ILE A 52 -4.41 2.61 2.04
C ILE A 52 -4.14 1.29 2.77
N THR A 53 -3.68 0.28 2.04
CA THR A 53 -3.40 -1.04 2.61
C THR A 53 -1.92 -1.36 2.59
N THR A 54 -1.49 -2.31 3.42
CA THR A 54 -0.09 -2.76 3.48
C THR A 54 0.38 -3.30 2.13
N GLU A 55 -0.48 -4.00 1.39
CA GLU A 55 -0.16 -4.55 0.07
C GLU A 55 0.09 -3.44 -0.96
N ALA A 56 -0.69 -2.37 -0.91
CA ALA A 56 -0.50 -1.22 -1.80
C ALA A 56 0.84 -0.50 -1.50
N LEU A 57 1.20 -0.37 -0.23
CA LEU A 57 2.46 0.26 0.17
C LEU A 57 3.69 -0.62 -0.11
N ALA A 58 3.56 -1.94 0.03
CA ALA A 58 4.66 -2.89 -0.16
C ALA A 58 5.22 -2.86 -1.60
N GLU A 59 4.42 -2.46 -2.60
CA GLU A 59 4.86 -2.36 -3.99
C GLU A 59 5.53 -1.01 -4.34
N LEU A 60 5.58 -0.05 -3.42
CA LEU A 60 6.10 1.29 -3.70
C LEU A 60 7.64 1.31 -3.67
N GLU A 61 8.26 1.54 -4.83
CA GLU A 61 9.72 1.65 -4.94
C GLU A 61 10.25 3.09 -4.79
N ARG A 62 9.42 4.08 -5.12
CA ARG A 62 9.82 5.49 -5.19
C ARG A 62 8.71 6.38 -4.67
N LEU A 63 9.05 7.29 -3.77
CA LEU A 63 8.14 8.28 -3.22
C LEU A 63 8.81 9.66 -3.24
N ASP A 64 8.18 10.61 -3.92
CA ASP A 64 8.49 12.02 -3.77
C ASP A 64 7.36 12.70 -2.99
N ALA A 65 7.68 13.06 -1.75
CA ALA A 65 6.80 13.76 -0.83
C ALA A 65 7.44 15.09 -0.39
N SER A 66 8.23 15.70 -1.26
CA SER A 66 8.91 16.97 -0.99
C SER A 66 7.93 18.14 -0.99
N ASN A 67 8.13 19.12 -0.11
CA ASN A 67 7.31 20.34 0.01
C ASN A 67 5.82 20.02 0.28
N ARG A 68 5.56 19.22 1.32
CA ARG A 68 4.21 18.72 1.65
C ARG A 68 3.78 18.99 3.08
N ASP A 69 4.51 19.80 3.85
CA ASP A 69 4.20 20.07 5.27
C ASP A 69 4.04 18.80 6.12
N ILE A 70 4.82 17.75 5.82
CA ILE A 70 4.78 16.47 6.53
C ILE A 70 5.54 16.60 7.85
N THR A 71 4.95 16.11 8.92
CA THR A 71 5.49 16.13 10.29
C THR A 71 5.72 14.74 10.87
N ASN A 72 5.00 13.73 10.36
CA ASN A 72 5.06 12.36 10.85
C ASN A 72 5.09 11.35 9.69
N LEU A 73 6.00 10.38 9.78
CA LEU A 73 6.25 9.35 8.76
C LEU A 73 5.63 7.99 9.09
N SER A 74 4.87 7.86 10.18
CA SER A 74 4.13 6.65 10.53
C SER A 74 3.27 6.16 9.35
N GLY A 75 3.34 4.85 9.10
CA GLY A 75 2.77 4.16 7.95
C GLY A 75 3.80 3.88 6.85
N LEU A 76 4.89 4.64 6.73
CA LEU A 76 5.94 4.35 5.74
C LEU A 76 6.73 3.08 6.04
N GLU A 77 6.68 2.55 7.26
CA GLU A 77 7.35 1.29 7.64
C GLU A 77 6.86 0.08 6.83
N HIS A 78 5.70 0.19 6.17
CA HIS A 78 5.15 -0.83 5.29
C HIS A 78 5.64 -0.74 3.84
N CYS A 79 6.35 0.34 3.45
CA CYS A 79 6.93 0.51 2.12
C CYS A 79 8.24 -0.27 1.97
N THR A 80 8.25 -1.57 2.27
CA THR A 80 9.47 -2.39 2.43
C THR A 80 10.36 -2.46 1.20
N ARG A 81 9.82 -2.19 0.00
CA ARG A 81 10.54 -2.16 -1.28
C ARG A 81 10.98 -0.75 -1.71
N LEU A 82 10.85 0.25 -0.84
CA LEU A 82 11.18 1.63 -1.17
C LEU A 82 12.68 1.82 -1.35
N ILE A 83 13.10 2.17 -2.56
CA ILE A 83 14.50 2.38 -2.95
C ILE A 83 14.87 3.87 -2.88
N ARG A 84 13.91 4.75 -3.21
CA ARG A 84 14.12 6.21 -3.22
C ARG A 84 13.01 6.95 -2.49
N LEU A 85 13.40 7.80 -1.54
CA LEU A 85 12.50 8.62 -0.73
C LEU A 85 12.98 10.06 -0.70
N HIS A 86 12.19 10.96 -1.28
CA HIS A 86 12.42 12.40 -1.18
C HIS A 86 11.41 13.02 -0.23
N LEU A 87 11.91 13.62 0.84
CA LEU A 87 11.16 14.26 1.91
C LEU A 87 11.64 15.69 2.14
N SER A 88 12.28 16.32 1.15
CA SER A 88 12.86 17.64 1.35
C SER A 88 11.77 18.70 1.54
N GLN A 89 12.10 19.79 2.25
CA GLN A 89 11.16 20.89 2.52
C GLN A 89 9.90 20.41 3.26
N ASN A 90 10.09 19.68 4.35
CA ASN A 90 9.01 19.27 5.25
C ASN A 90 9.32 19.76 6.68
N GLN A 91 8.53 19.31 7.65
CA GLN A 91 8.60 19.76 9.04
C GLN A 91 8.94 18.60 9.99
N LEU A 92 9.75 17.66 9.51
CA LEU A 92 10.13 16.47 10.27
C LEU A 92 11.13 16.83 11.38
N THR A 93 10.90 16.32 12.58
CA THR A 93 11.83 16.41 13.73
C THR A 93 12.43 15.05 14.10
N GLY A 94 12.14 14.02 13.32
CA GLY A 94 12.56 12.65 13.56
C GLY A 94 12.21 11.75 12.37
N LEU A 95 12.72 10.50 12.41
CA LEU A 95 12.63 9.53 11.32
C LEU A 95 11.86 8.26 11.70
N THR A 96 11.06 8.30 12.78
CA THR A 96 10.17 7.19 13.15
C THR A 96 9.25 6.88 11.98
N GLY A 97 9.20 5.62 11.56
CA GLY A 97 8.51 5.17 10.34
C GLY A 97 9.47 4.73 9.21
N LEU A 98 10.77 5.04 9.29
CA LEU A 98 11.76 4.62 8.28
C LEU A 98 12.61 3.40 8.69
N ALA A 99 12.45 2.90 9.92
CA ALA A 99 13.36 1.92 10.52
C ALA A 99 13.49 0.59 9.74
N ASN A 100 12.42 0.18 9.05
CA ASN A 100 12.36 -1.09 8.32
C ASN A 100 12.63 -0.97 6.82
N LEU A 101 13.00 0.22 6.33
CA LEU A 101 13.23 0.47 4.91
C LEU A 101 14.65 0.05 4.49
N THR A 102 14.93 -1.25 4.56
CA THR A 102 16.27 -1.82 4.36
C THR A 102 16.80 -1.68 2.94
N ASP A 103 15.89 -1.55 1.96
CA ASP A 103 16.22 -1.40 0.53
C ASP A 103 16.43 0.07 0.11
N LEU A 104 16.27 1.01 1.05
CA LEU A 104 16.39 2.44 0.78
C LEU A 104 17.85 2.82 0.51
N THR A 105 18.11 3.26 -0.72
CA THR A 105 19.47 3.65 -1.17
C THR A 105 19.60 5.14 -1.47
N ASN A 106 18.46 5.85 -1.63
CA ASN A 106 18.44 7.29 -1.84
C ASN A 106 17.42 7.93 -0.89
N LEU A 107 17.91 8.73 0.06
CA LEU A 107 17.09 9.49 1.00
C LEU A 107 17.47 10.97 0.94
N ASN A 108 16.51 11.83 0.64
CA ASN A 108 16.68 13.28 0.69
C ASN A 108 15.83 13.90 1.79
N LEU A 109 16.48 14.44 2.81
CA LEU A 109 15.85 15.08 3.98
C LEU A 109 16.14 16.58 4.06
N ASN A 110 16.69 17.19 3.01
CA ASN A 110 17.11 18.59 3.04
C ASN A 110 15.94 19.52 3.43
N TYR A 111 16.23 20.56 4.22
CA TYR A 111 15.22 21.50 4.70
C TYR A 111 14.11 20.82 5.54
N ASN A 112 14.52 20.01 6.52
CA ASN A 112 13.69 19.57 7.65
C ASN A 112 14.29 20.10 8.97
N GLN A 113 13.75 19.66 10.10
CA GLN A 113 14.13 20.09 11.47
C GLN A 113 14.76 18.92 12.25
N ILE A 114 15.56 18.09 11.57
CA ILE A 114 16.19 16.86 12.07
C ILE A 114 17.64 17.12 12.44
#